data_AF-A0A7R8ZX57-F1
#
_entry.id   AF-A0A7R8ZX57-F1
#
_cell.length_a   1.000
_cell.length_b   1.000
_cell.length_c   1.000
_cell.angle_alpha   90.00
_cell.angle_beta   90.00
_cell.angle_gamma   90.00
#
_symmetry.space_group_name_H-M   'P 1'
#
loop_
_entity.id
_entity.type
_entity.pdbx_description
1 polymer ?
#
loop_
_entity_poly.entity_id
_entity_poly.type
_entity_poly.pdbx_seq_one_letter_code
_entity_poly.pdbx_strand_id
1 'polypeptide(L)'
;MQKSLSGNLTHDECIHVWVVDNHQDMQVLADRLHHRWAESPLRWGLLVRGHGLYAWGTDLSEARRHVEGLEFLMACDLEMRKLTP
;
A
#
# COMPACT_ATOMS: atom_id res chain seq x y z
N MET A 1 2.19 12.03 7.77
CA MET A 1 2.25 10.58 8.09
C MET A 1 3.23 9.78 7.21
N GLN A 2 3.86 10.30 6.15
CA GLN A 2 4.70 9.47 5.27
C GLN A 2 5.93 8.81 5.96
N LYS A 3 6.50 9.43 7.00
CA LYS A 3 7.60 8.85 7.80
C LYS A 3 7.19 7.65 8.67
N SER A 4 5.88 7.36 8.74
CA SER A 4 5.40 6.11 9.31
C SER A 4 5.70 4.92 8.41
N LEU A 5 6.17 5.14 7.17
CA LEU A 5 6.59 4.08 6.26
C LEU A 5 8.10 3.90 6.36
N SER A 6 8.55 2.71 6.78
CA SER A 6 9.96 2.45 7.04
C SER A 6 10.83 2.72 5.82
N GLY A 7 11.97 3.36 6.04
CA GLY A 7 12.88 3.75 4.98
C GLY A 7 12.50 5.05 4.27
N ASN A 8 11.28 5.58 4.42
CA ASN A 8 10.96 6.92 3.95
C ASN A 8 11.26 7.96 5.05
N LEU A 9 12.18 8.87 4.76
CA LEU A 9 12.68 9.87 5.72
C LEU A 9 12.18 11.29 5.43
N THR A 10 11.49 11.49 4.32
CA THR A 10 11.00 12.80 3.87
C THR A 10 9.47 12.80 3.69
N HIS A 11 8.92 13.99 3.44
CA HIS A 11 7.53 14.23 3.07
C HIS A 11 7.37 14.56 1.58
N ASP A 12 8.49 14.74 0.87
CA ASP A 12 8.54 15.11 -0.54
C ASP A 12 8.48 13.89 -1.47
N GLU A 13 8.50 12.68 -0.91
CA GLU A 13 8.46 11.45 -1.69
C GLU A 13 7.04 11.11 -2.17
N CYS A 14 6.96 10.62 -3.40
CA CYS A 14 5.74 10.02 -3.91
C CYS A 14 5.61 8.59 -3.37
N ILE A 15 4.58 8.36 -2.56
CA ILE A 15 4.27 7.02 -2.04
C ILE A 15 3.43 6.26 -3.07
N HIS A 16 4.01 5.20 -3.63
CA HIS A 16 3.31 4.32 -4.55
C HIS A 16 2.69 3.13 -3.81
N VAL A 17 1.37 2.98 -3.89
CA VAL A 17 0.63 1.81 -3.41
C VAL A 17 0.02 1.12 -4.62
N TRP A 18 0.26 -0.18 -4.77
CA TRP A 18 -0.35 -0.91 -5.88
C TRP A 18 -1.77 -1.30 -5.56
N VAL A 19 -2.63 -1.15 -6.55
CA VAL A 19 -4.00 -1.67 -6.52
C VAL A 19 -4.06 -2.85 -7.47
N VAL A 20 -4.39 -4.03 -6.94
CA VAL A 20 -4.59 -5.24 -7.72
C VAL A 20 -6.06 -5.61 -7.73
N ASP A 21 -6.52 -6.21 -8.83
CA ASP A 21 -7.90 -6.67 -8.89
C ASP A 21 -8.10 -7.88 -7.97
N ASN A 22 -9.22 -7.87 -7.25
CA ASN A 22 -9.62 -9.00 -6.44
C ASN A 22 -9.91 -10.19 -7.33
N HIS A 23 -9.31 -11.33 -6.99
CA HIS A 23 -9.48 -12.58 -7.71
C HIS A 23 -9.84 -13.68 -6.70
N GLN A 24 -10.86 -14.47 -7.02
CA GLN A 24 -11.32 -15.55 -6.14
C GLN A 24 -10.30 -16.70 -6.06
N ASP A 25 -9.51 -16.89 -7.12
CA ASP A 25 -8.37 -17.80 -7.11
C ASP A 25 -7.13 -17.08 -6.60
N MET A 26 -6.68 -17.48 -5.41
CA MET A 26 -5.51 -16.92 -4.74
C MET A 26 -4.19 -17.29 -5.43
N GLN A 27 -4.12 -18.40 -6.17
CA GLN A 27 -2.92 -18.78 -6.90
C GLN A 27 -2.67 -17.80 -8.05
N VAL A 28 -3.73 -17.45 -8.79
CA VAL A 28 -3.66 -16.43 -9.85
C VAL A 28 -3.23 -15.07 -9.28
N LEU A 29 -3.74 -14.70 -8.11
CA LEU A 29 -3.35 -13.46 -7.45
C LEU A 29 -1.86 -13.50 -7.04
N ALA A 30 -1.42 -14.60 -6.43
CA ALA A 30 -0.04 -14.78 -6.00
C ALA A 30 0.94 -14.74 -7.19
N ASP A 31 0.62 -15.40 -8.31
CA ASP A 31 1.46 -15.43 -9.50
C ASP A 31 1.59 -14.03 -10.13
N ARG A 32 0.49 -13.27 -10.20
CA ARG A 32 0.49 -11.88 -10.67
C ARG A 32 1.35 -10.99 -9.77
N LEU A 33 1.21 -11.13 -8.45
CA LEU A 33 2.00 -10.40 -7.48
C LEU A 33 3.49 -10.75 -7.60
N HIS A 34 3.82 -12.03 -7.78
CA HIS A 34 5.19 -12.49 -7.94
C HIS A 34 5.86 -11.90 -9.18
N HIS A 35 5.18 -11.95 -10.34
CA HIS A 35 5.70 -11.39 -11.58
C HIS A 35 5.96 -9.88 -11.44
N ARG A 36 4.99 -9.16 -10.89
CA ARG A 36 5.09 -7.71 -10.72
C ARG A 36 6.15 -7.31 -9.70
N TRP A 37 6.30 -8.07 -8.62
CA TRP A 37 7.33 -7.85 -7.60
C TRP A 37 8.74 -7.87 -8.19
N ALA A 38 8.98 -8.71 -9.20
CA ALA A 38 10.27 -8.79 -9.89
C ALA A 38 10.61 -7.49 -10.65
N GLU A 39 9.61 -6.75 -11.12
CA GLU A 39 9.80 -5.49 -11.84
C GLU A 39 10.00 -4.30 -10.90
N SER A 40 9.22 -4.24 -9.81
CA SER A 40 9.25 -3.13 -8.87
C SER A 40 8.78 -3.57 -7.48
N PRO A 41 9.68 -3.90 -6.55
CA PRO A 41 9.28 -4.43 -5.25
C PRO A 41 8.39 -3.47 -4.46
N LEU A 42 7.31 -4.00 -3.87
CA LEU A 42 6.47 -3.26 -2.94
C LEU A 42 7.19 -3.14 -1.59
N ARG A 43 7.23 -1.94 -1.01
CA ARG A 43 7.97 -1.71 0.24
C ARG A 43 7.12 -1.91 1.49
N TRP A 44 5.86 -1.51 1.45
CA TRP A 44 5.05 -1.37 2.67
C TRP A 44 3.71 -2.11 2.61
N GLY A 45 3.12 -2.24 1.43
CA GLY A 45 1.78 -2.82 1.29
C GLY A 45 1.23 -2.83 -0.13
N LEU A 46 0.05 -3.41 -0.28
CA LEU A 46 -0.78 -3.41 -1.49
C LEU A 46 -2.26 -3.31 -1.14
N LEU A 47 -3.06 -2.79 -2.05
CA LEU A 47 -4.51 -2.71 -1.95
C LEU A 47 -5.14 -3.73 -2.92
N VAL A 48 -6.01 -4.59 -2.39
CA VAL A 48 -6.84 -5.48 -3.22
C VAL A 48 -8.18 -4.81 -3.44
N ARG A 49 -8.54 -4.53 -4.70
CA ARG A 49 -9.73 -3.78 -5.10
C ARG A 49 -11.01 -4.44 -4.54
N GLY A 50 -11.76 -3.71 -3.73
CA GLY A 50 -13.00 -4.23 -3.15
C GLY A 50 -12.80 -5.28 -2.04
N HIS A 51 -11.57 -5.43 -1.53
CA HIS A 51 -11.26 -6.33 -0.42
C HIS A 51 -10.60 -5.58 0.74
N GLY A 52 -9.42 -4.99 0.53
CA GLY A 52 -8.74 -4.26 1.60
C GLY A 52 -7.24 -4.08 1.41
N LEU A 53 -6.64 -3.40 2.38
CA LEU A 53 -5.21 -3.13 2.47
C LEU A 53 -4.49 -4.33 3.10
N TYR A 54 -3.38 -4.73 2.50
CA TYR A 54 -2.37 -5.59 3.10
C TYR A 54 -1.10 -4.80 3.30
N ALA A 55 -0.47 -4.93 4.46
CA ALA A 55 0.81 -4.31 4.77
C ALA A 55 1.70 -5.27 5.55
N TRP A 56 3.00 -5.06 5.47
CA TRP A 56 4.00 -5.91 6.12
C TRP A 56 5.15 -5.06 6.66
N GLY A 57 5.90 -5.64 7.59
CA GLY A 57 7.07 -5.04 8.21
C GLY A 57 8.03 -6.14 8.64
N THR A 58 9.20 -5.76 9.14
CA THR A 58 10.14 -6.71 9.74
C THR A 58 9.60 -7.32 11.04
N ASP A 59 8.66 -6.62 11.68
CA ASP A 59 7.88 -7.11 12.81
C ASP A 59 6.42 -6.62 12.76
N LEU A 60 5.61 -7.10 13.71
CA LEU A 60 4.19 -6.74 13.81
C LEU A 60 3.97 -5.25 14.11
N SER A 61 4.86 -4.61 14.88
CA SER A 61 4.75 -3.19 15.23
C SER A 61 4.96 -2.32 14.00
N GLU A 62 5.96 -2.66 13.19
CA GLU A 62 6.23 -2.01 11.91
C GLU A 62 5.09 -2.25 10.92
N ALA A 63 4.60 -3.49 10.77
CA ALA A 63 3.47 -3.79 9.90
C ALA A 63 2.24 -2.96 10.28
N ARG A 64 1.93 -2.86 11.58
CA ARG A 64 0.85 -2.03 12.09
C ARG A 64 1.07 -0.54 11.78
N ARG A 65 2.28 -0.03 12.01
CA ARG A 65 2.63 1.36 11.71
C ARG A 65 2.46 1.66 10.20
N HIS A 66 2.80 0.71 9.33
CA HIS A 66 2.55 0.84 7.89
C HIS A 66 1.06 0.88 7.56
N VAL A 67 0.23 0.03 8.19
CA VAL A 67 -1.24 0.10 8.03
C VAL A 67 -1.76 1.49 8.39
N GLU A 68 -1.49 1.95 9.61
CA GLU A 68 -1.95 3.25 10.11
C GLU A 68 -1.48 4.41 9.21
N GLY A 69 -0.23 4.34 8.74
CA GLY A 69 0.35 5.28 7.82
C GLY A 69 -0.34 5.35 6.46
N LEU A 70 -0.53 4.19 5.83
CA LEU A 70 -1.15 4.08 4.52
C LEU A 70 -2.63 4.46 4.56
N GLU A 71 -3.38 4.02 5.58
CA GLU A 71 -4.79 4.37 5.77
C GLU A 71 -4.97 5.88 5.91
N PHE A 72 -4.15 6.54 6.74
CA PHE A 72 -4.22 7.99 6.88
C PHE A 72 -3.94 8.70 5.55
N LEU A 73 -2.87 8.31 4.85
CA LEU A 73 -2.49 8.95 3.58
C LEU A 73 -3.57 8.77 2.51
N MET A 74 -4.15 7.57 2.40
CA MET A 74 -5.26 7.30 1.48
C MET A 74 -6.51 8.10 1.85
N ALA A 75 -6.81 8.25 3.15
CA ALA A 75 -7.92 9.10 3.60
C ALA A 75 -7.69 10.56 3.21
N CYS A 76 -6.49 11.10 3.41
CA CYS A 76 -6.14 12.45 2.95
C CYS A 76 -6.28 12.60 1.43
N ASP A 77 -5.75 11.65 0.65
CA ASP A 77 -5.87 11.68 -0.82
C ASP A 77 -7.34 11.65 -1.27
N LEU A 78 -8.18 10.84 -0.61
CA LEU A 78 -9.61 10.80 -0.88
C LEU A 78 -10.29 12.13 -0.57
N GLU A 79 -9.99 12.76 0.57
CA GLU A 79 -10.54 14.08 0.90
C GLU A 79 -10.09 15.16 -0.10
N MET A 80 -8.81 15.14 -0.50
CA MET A 80 -8.30 16.08 -1.52
C MET A 80 -9.01 15.93 -2.87
N ARG A 81 -9.29 14.69 -3.29
CA ARG A 81 -10.07 14.41 -4.51
C ARG A 81 -11.50 14.91 -4.42
N LYS A 82 -12.15 14.83 -3.26
CA LYS A 82 -13.51 15.36 -3.06
C LYS A 82 -13.58 16.88 -3.16
N LEU A 83 -12.49 17.58 -2.86
CA LEU A 83 -12.39 19.04 -2.94
C LEU A 83 -12.07 19.54 -4.36
N THR A 84 -11.64 18.64 -5.26
CA THR A 84 -11.29 18.98 -6.64
C THR A 84 -12.48 18.63 -7.55
N PRO A 85 -13.11 19.61 -8.22
CA PRO A 85 -14.29 19.39 -9.07
C PRO A 85 -13.96 18.60 -10.36
#